data_AF-A0A2N5MCM9-F1
#
_entry.id   AF-A0A2N5MCM9-F1
#
_cell.length_a   1.000
_cell.length_b   1.000
_cell.length_c   1.000
_cell.angle_alpha   90.00
_cell.angle_beta   90.00
_cell.angle_gamma   90.00
#
_symmetry.space_group_name_H-M   'P 1'
#
loop_
_entity.id
_entity.type
_entity.pdbx_description
1 polymer ?
#
loop_
_entity_poly.entity_id
_entity_poly.type
_entity_poly.pdbx_seq_one_letter_code
_entity_poly.pdbx_strand_id
1 'polypeptide(L)' 'MNEGISTAEITGTAEAFYDGLQRIKFGKEPSELLNLSFVGYALYDNPQVAKAIFVPWEYQGGAGTLSK' A
#
# COMPACT_ATOMS: atom_id res chain seq x y z
N MET A 1 12.37 -18.57 29.44
CA MET A 1 12.65 -17.27 28.80
C MET A 1 11.66 -17.16 27.66
N ASN A 2 10.79 -16.15 27.64
CA ASN A 2 9.92 -15.94 26.49
C ASN A 2 10.76 -15.23 25.43
N GLU A 3 11.18 -15.96 24.40
CA GLU A 3 11.92 -15.38 23.28
C GLU A 3 10.93 -14.57 22.44
N GLY A 4 10.98 -13.24 22.61
CA GLY A 4 10.35 -12.34 21.65
C GLY A 4 11.02 -12.52 20.29
N ILE A 5 10.22 -12.56 19.23
CA ILE A 5 10.74 -12.64 17.86
C ILE A 5 11.36 -11.29 17.51
N SER A 6 12.65 -11.26 17.15
CA SER A 6 13.31 -10.08 16.60
C SER A 6 12.99 -9.94 15.11
N THR A 7 12.68 -8.73 14.66
CA THR A 7 12.26 -8.46 13.28
C THR A 7 12.94 -7.20 12.75
N ALA A 8 13.02 -7.09 11.43
CA ALA A 8 13.37 -5.85 10.75
C ALA A 8 12.49 -5.66 9.52
N GLU A 9 12.03 -4.44 9.34
CA GLU A 9 11.00 -4.09 8.37
C GLU A 9 11.22 -2.73 7.72
N ILE A 10 10.63 -2.56 6.54
CA ILE A 10 10.44 -1.28 5.87
C ILE A 10 9.00 -1.17 5.40
N THR A 11 8.44 0.04 5.50
CA THR A 11 7.15 0.41 4.94
C THR A 11 7.35 1.35 3.75
N GLY A 12 6.41 1.31 2.81
CA GLY A 12 6.43 2.18 1.64
C GLY A 12 5.03 2.62 1.25
N THR A 13 4.94 3.87 0.80
CA THR A 13 3.74 4.47 0.23
C THR A 13 4.04 4.87 -1.21
N ALA A 14 3.20 4.45 -2.15
CA ALA A 14 3.33 4.81 -3.55
C ALA A 14 2.04 5.45 -4.06
N GLU A 15 2.18 6.61 -4.69
CA GLU A 15 1.08 7.24 -5.42
C GLU A 15 0.80 6.47 -6.71
N ALA A 16 -0.47 6.34 -7.03
CA ALA A 16 -0.95 5.74 -8.26
C ALA A 16 -2.12 6.56 -8.81
N PHE A 17 -2.36 6.42 -10.11
CA PHE A 17 -3.52 6.98 -10.78
C PHE A 17 -4.30 5.85 -11.43
N TYR A 18 -5.63 5.94 -11.41
CA TYR A 18 -6.46 4.97 -12.13
C TYR A 18 -6.28 5.15 -13.65
N ASP A 19 -5.77 4.12 -14.34
CA ASP A 19 -5.64 4.09 -15.81
C ASP A 19 -6.22 2.80 -16.43
N GLY A 20 -7.29 2.27 -15.84
CA GLY A 20 -7.98 1.09 -16.36
C GLY A 20 -8.97 1.41 -17.49
N LEU A 21 -9.59 0.38 -18.08
CA LEU A 21 -10.61 0.52 -19.14
C LEU A 21 -11.75 1.49 -18.80
N GLN A 22 -12.02 1.72 -17.51
CA GLN A 22 -13.04 2.66 -17.06
C GLN A 22 -12.52 4.10 -16.93
N ARG A 23 -11.31 4.43 -17.42
CA ARG A 23 -10.66 5.75 -17.28
C ARG A 23 -11.55 6.89 -17.75
N ILE A 24 -12.34 6.63 -18.79
CA ILE A 24 -13.33 7.55 -19.35
C ILE A 24 -14.41 7.99 -18.35
N LYS A 25 -14.64 7.22 -17.27
CA LYS A 25 -15.63 7.53 -16.24
C LYS A 25 -15.11 8.51 -15.18
N PHE A 26 -13.79 8.70 -15.08
CA PHE A 26 -13.15 9.50 -14.03
C PHE A 26 -12.85 10.93 -14.45
N GLY A 27 -13.44 11.42 -15.55
CA GLY A 27 -13.26 12.81 -16.00
C GLY A 27 -11.86 13.09 -16.53
N LYS A 28 -11.47 14.38 -16.55
CA LYS A 28 -10.18 14.83 -17.13
C LYS A 28 -8.99 14.35 -16.30
N GLU A 29 -9.05 14.51 -14.98
CA GLU A 29 -7.99 14.07 -14.07
C GLU A 29 -8.32 12.71 -13.46
N PRO A 30 -7.39 11.73 -13.45
CA PRO A 30 -7.63 10.43 -12.85
C PRO A 30 -7.72 10.55 -11.32
N SER A 31 -8.46 9.65 -10.68
CA SER A 31 -8.49 9.58 -9.22
C SER A 31 -7.09 9.32 -8.66
N GLU A 32 -6.69 10.13 -7.68
CA GLU A 32 -5.50 9.91 -6.86
C GLU A 32 -5.70 8.67 -5.99
N LEU A 33 -4.76 7.73 -6.08
CA LEU A 33 -4.77 6.46 -5.35
C LEU A 33 -3.47 6.33 -4.56
N LEU A 34 -3.53 5.70 -3.39
CA LEU A 34 -2.34 5.28 -2.67
C LEU A 34 -2.27 3.76 -2.57
N ASN A 35 -1.09 3.23 -2.84
CA ASN A 35 -0.71 1.86 -2.55
C ASN A 35 0.17 1.84 -1.30
N LEU A 36 -0.09 0.88 -0.41
CA LEU A 36 0.74 0.62 0.75
C LEU A 36 1.55 -0.65 0.54
N SER A 37 2.77 -0.65 1.05
CA SER A 37 3.68 -1.78 0.97
C SER A 37 4.41 -1.99 2.29
N PHE A 38 4.71 -3.25 2.57
CA PHE A 38 5.49 -3.68 3.71
C PHE A 38 6.40 -4.82 3.28
N VAL A 39 7.68 -4.71 3.62
CA VAL A 39 8.66 -5.77 3.41
C VAL A 39 9.43 -5.96 4.71
N GLY A 40 9.56 -7.20 5.16
CA GLY A 40 10.28 -7.49 6.40
C GLY A 40 10.65 -8.95 6.55
N TYR A 41 11.50 -9.22 7.54
CA TYR A 41 11.93 -10.57 7.91
C TYR A 41 12.00 -10.73 9.42
N ALA A 42 11.96 -11.99 9.87
CA ALA A 42 12.04 -12.35 11.28
C ALA A 42 13.27 -13.20 11.59
N LEU A 43 13.70 -13.15 12.86
CA LEU A 43 14.99 -13.61 13.39
C LEU A 43 16.14 -12.78 12.85
N TYR A 44 16.30 -11.57 13.39
CA TYR A 44 17.19 -10.53 12.86
C TYR A 44 18.61 -11.04 12.55
N ASP A 45 19.23 -11.75 13.50
CA ASP A 45 20.61 -12.23 13.38
C ASP A 45 20.75 -13.45 12.45
N ASN A 46 19.68 -14.22 12.24
CA ASN A 46 19.65 -15.39 11.35
C ASN A 46 18.28 -15.53 10.66
N PRO A 47 18.01 -14.77 9.59
CA PRO A 47 16.68 -14.68 8.99
C PRO A 47 16.19 -16.02 8.46
N GLN A 48 15.00 -16.45 8.90
CA GLN A 48 14.39 -17.72 8.44
C GLN A 48 13.10 -17.53 7.65
N VAL A 49 12.43 -16.40 7.82
CA VAL A 49 11.17 -16.09 7.15
C VAL A 49 11.15 -14.63 6.73
N ALA A 50 10.73 -14.39 5.49
CA ALA A 50 10.52 -13.06 4.93
C ALA A 50 9.08 -12.92 4.43
N LYS A 51 8.56 -11.69 4.46
CA LYS A 51 7.23 -11.34 3.99
C LYS A 51 7.30 -10.07 3.14
N ALA A 52 6.55 -10.08 2.04
CA ALA A 52 6.27 -8.91 1.23
C ALA A 52 4.75 -8.79 1.10
N ILE A 53 4.21 -7.65 1.50
CA ILE A 53 2.78 -7.34 1.50
C ILE A 53 2.58 -6.10 0.62
N PHE A 54 1.60 -6.18 -0.26
CA PHE A 54 1.20 -5.09 -1.13
C PHE A 54 -0.32 -4.92 -1.05
N VAL A 55 -0.75 -3.72 -0.70
CA VAL A 55 -2.16 -3.35 -0.58
C VAL A 55 -2.45 -2.24 -1.61
N PRO A 56 -3.06 -2.59 -2.75
CA PRO A 56 -3.40 -1.61 -3.77
C PRO A 56 -4.65 -0.82 -3.38
N TRP A 57 -4.69 0.45 -3.80
CA TRP A 57 -5.88 1.31 -3.74
C TRP A 57 -6.49 1.51 -2.35
N GLU A 58 -5.64 1.48 -1.31
CA GLU A 58 -6.07 1.61 0.09
C GLU A 58 -6.68 2.99 0.37
N TYR A 59 -6.10 4.04 -0.24
CA TYR A 59 -6.70 5.36 -0.24
C TYR A 59 -7.16 5.73 -1.65
N GLN A 60 -8.40 6.19 -1.74
CA GLN A 60 -8.97 6.80 -2.94
C GLN A 60 -9.32 8.23 -2.57
N GLY A 61 -8.59 9.20 -3.12
CA GLY A 61 -8.84 10.62 -2.88
C GLY A 61 -10.30 10.94 -3.19
N GLY A 62 -11.02 11.37 -2.15
CA GLY A 62 -12.49 11.53 -2.08
C GLY A 62 -13.27 11.47 -3.39
N ALA A 63 -13.82 10.29 -3.71
CA ALA A 63 -14.94 10.22 -4.64
C ALA A 63 -16.20 10.75 -3.93
N GLY A 64 -16.41 12.07 -3.98
CA GLY A 64 -17.74 12.68 -3.93
C GLY A 64 -18.26 13.17 -2.57
N THR A 65 -17.79 14.34 -2.14
CA THR A 65 -18.70 15.38 -1.62
C THR A 65 -18.60 16.58 -2.55
N LEU A 66 -19.24 16.49 -3.71
CA LEU A 66 -19.69 17.66 -4.44
C LEU A 66 -21.15 17.92 -4.00
N SER A 67 -21.32 18.46 -2.80
CA SER A 67 -22.49 19.29 -2.53
C SER A 67 -22.27 20.61 -3.25
N LYS A 68 -23.01 20.82 -4.34
CA LYS A 68 -23.27 22.15 -4.88
C LYS A 68 -24.76 22.41 -4.77
#